data_AF-A0AA95KKV8-F1
#
_entry.id   AF-A0AA95KKV8-F1
#
_cell.length_a   1.000
_cell.length_b   1.000
_cell.length_c   1.000
_cell.angle_alpha   90.00
_cell.angle_beta   90.00
_cell.angle_gamma   90.00
#
_symmetry.space_group_name_H-M   'P 1'
#
loop_
_entity.id
_entity.type
_entity.pdbx_description
1 polymer ?
#
loop_
_entity_poly.entity_id
_entity_poly.type
_entity_poly.pdbx_seq_one_letter_code
_entity_poly.pdbx_strand_id
1 'polypeptide(L)'
;MSTTDTLAQHLASTLGLKNTTNLYWNQFSPVLYEQALNRSEGKISEDGVFVAYTGTFTGRAPNDKFIVDDAGSHDKVWWGKVNKALSEAQFNQVLADALQFLEGRELFVQDLLAGANAADELPVRIITQYAWHALFARNMFIRPDDLNRTLDVTEPKFTVIHVPDMQADPDKHGTHSGAFVLLNLTRGLILIGGTHYAGEIKKSIFSVLNYLLPQRGIMSMHASANVGKEGDVAILFGLSGTGKTTLSADPNRALIGDDEHGWSDTGVFNLEGGCYAKVINLSPEQEPMIYKTTQTFGTVLENVVMDQATRKLNLDDNSITENTRASYPITQIPGALYPGKAGHPKHIIMLTCDAFGVLPPISKLTTEQAMYTSPCHKIVFLIREIWLDDW
;
A
#
# COMPACT_ATOMS: atom_id res chain seq x y z
N MET A 1 0.36 32.41 -11.09
CA MET A 1 -0.64 31.50 -10.49
C MET A 1 0.05 30.74 -9.38
N SER A 2 -0.61 30.49 -8.26
CA SER A 2 -0.02 29.60 -7.25
C SER A 2 0.11 28.19 -7.83
N THR A 3 1.02 27.39 -7.29
CA THR A 3 1.16 25.97 -7.65
C THR A 3 -0.17 25.21 -7.47
N THR A 4 -0.94 25.57 -6.44
CA THR A 4 -2.28 25.02 -6.16
C THR A 4 -3.32 25.38 -7.23
N ASP A 5 -3.30 26.60 -7.79
CA ASP A 5 -4.23 26.98 -8.88
C ASP A 5 -3.98 26.14 -10.14
N THR A 6 -2.71 25.84 -10.41
CA THR A 6 -2.29 25.01 -11.56
C THR A 6 -2.81 23.59 -11.40
N LEU A 7 -2.70 23.03 -10.19
CA LEU A 7 -3.28 21.73 -9.87
C LEU A 7 -4.81 21.74 -10.02
N ALA A 8 -5.50 22.75 -9.47
CA ALA A 8 -6.96 22.85 -9.54
C ALA A 8 -7.45 22.87 -11.00
N GLN A 9 -6.82 23.67 -11.86
CA GLN A 9 -7.14 23.73 -13.29
C GLN A 9 -6.88 22.38 -13.97
N HIS A 10 -5.76 21.73 -13.65
CA HIS A 10 -5.44 20.41 -14.18
C HIS A 10 -6.54 19.40 -13.81
N LEU A 11 -6.88 19.25 -12.52
CA LEU A 11 -7.92 18.32 -12.05
C LEU A 11 -9.31 18.63 -12.64
N ALA A 12 -9.66 19.90 -12.78
CA ALA A 12 -10.90 20.31 -13.42
C ALA A 12 -10.97 19.91 -14.91
N SER A 13 -9.84 19.99 -15.62
CA SER A 13 -9.75 19.67 -17.05
C SER A 13 -9.65 18.16 -17.33
N THR A 14 -8.95 17.39 -16.49
CA THR A 14 -8.68 15.97 -16.73
C THR A 14 -9.67 15.04 -16.03
N LEU A 15 -10.16 15.42 -14.84
CA LEU A 15 -11.09 14.60 -14.06
C LEU A 15 -12.50 15.20 -14.02
N GLY A 16 -12.65 16.50 -14.27
CA GLY A 16 -13.91 17.20 -14.05
C GLY A 16 -14.15 17.62 -12.60
N LEU A 17 -13.14 17.49 -11.72
CA LEU A 17 -13.22 17.90 -10.33
C LEU A 17 -13.21 19.43 -10.22
N LYS A 18 -14.33 20.01 -9.83
CA LYS A 18 -14.56 21.46 -9.78
C LYS A 18 -15.07 21.88 -8.41
N ASN A 19 -15.05 23.19 -8.15
CA ASN A 19 -15.70 23.82 -6.99
C ASN A 19 -15.25 23.26 -5.63
N THR A 20 -14.02 22.76 -5.50
CA THR A 20 -13.45 22.36 -4.21
C THR A 20 -13.17 23.59 -3.36
N THR A 21 -13.47 23.54 -2.05
CA THR A 21 -13.26 24.68 -1.14
C THR A 21 -11.77 25.00 -0.98
N ASN A 22 -10.95 23.99 -0.75
CA ASN A 22 -9.49 24.09 -0.67
C ASN A 22 -8.82 22.83 -1.20
N LEU A 23 -7.65 22.98 -1.81
CA LEU A 23 -6.76 21.89 -2.19
C LEU A 23 -5.44 21.99 -1.42
N TYR A 24 -5.19 21.02 -0.55
CA TYR A 24 -3.96 20.90 0.22
C TYR A 24 -2.98 19.97 -0.51
N TRP A 25 -2.10 20.54 -1.32
CA TRP A 25 -1.19 19.79 -2.18
C TRP A 25 0.18 19.55 -1.53
N ASN A 26 0.63 18.29 -1.53
CA ASN A 26 1.94 17.83 -1.07
C ASN A 26 2.32 18.35 0.33
N GLN A 27 1.34 18.42 1.24
CA GLN A 27 1.59 18.78 2.63
C GLN A 27 2.48 17.75 3.32
N PHE A 28 3.41 18.24 4.14
CA PHE A 28 4.32 17.41 4.91
C PHE A 28 3.64 16.83 6.15
N SER A 29 4.22 15.75 6.69
CA SER A 29 3.63 14.99 7.79
C SER A 29 3.21 15.84 9.00
N PRO A 30 3.97 16.86 9.46
CA PRO A 30 3.51 17.73 10.55
C PRO A 30 2.23 18.49 10.26
N VAL A 31 2.11 19.06 9.06
CA VAL A 31 0.91 19.80 8.66
C VAL A 31 -0.28 18.85 8.53
N LEU A 32 -0.07 17.65 7.96
CA LEU A 32 -1.13 16.63 7.88
C LEU A 32 -1.59 16.17 9.27
N TYR A 33 -0.67 16.04 10.23
CA TYR A 33 -0.99 15.75 11.63
C TYR A 33 -1.91 16.83 12.23
N GLU A 34 -1.51 18.09 12.11
CA GLU A 34 -2.28 19.23 12.62
C GLU A 34 -3.67 19.28 11.98
N GLN A 35 -3.75 19.11 10.66
CA GLN A 35 -5.01 19.09 9.93
C GLN A 35 -5.92 17.94 10.40
N ALA A 36 -5.38 16.72 10.50
CA ALA A 36 -6.15 15.56 10.96
C ALA A 36 -6.71 15.75 12.38
N LEU A 37 -5.93 16.35 13.28
CA LEU A 37 -6.34 16.63 14.65
C LEU A 37 -7.39 17.74 14.74
N ASN A 38 -7.19 18.85 14.02
CA ASN A 38 -8.14 19.97 13.97
C ASN A 38 -9.50 19.54 13.38
N ARG A 39 -9.48 18.51 12.52
CA ARG A 39 -10.67 17.94 11.88
C ARG A 39 -11.25 16.76 12.65
N SER A 40 -10.70 16.43 13.82
CA SER A 40 -11.15 15.30 14.66
C SER A 40 -11.15 13.95 13.92
N GLU A 41 -10.22 13.75 13.00
CA GLU A 41 -10.11 12.53 12.20
C GLU A 41 -9.45 11.36 12.96
N GLY A 42 -8.89 11.64 14.14
CA GLY A 42 -8.23 10.68 15.01
C GLY A 42 -7.80 11.30 16.32
N LYS A 43 -6.93 10.61 17.06
CA LYS A 43 -6.42 11.04 18.38
C LYS A 43 -4.91 10.81 18.47
N ILE A 44 -4.27 11.39 19.48
CA ILE A 44 -2.85 11.18 19.76
C ILE A 44 -2.69 10.21 20.94
N SER A 45 -1.75 9.26 20.82
CA SER A 45 -1.32 8.38 21.91
C SER A 45 -0.44 9.10 22.94
N GLU A 46 -0.17 8.46 24.08
CA GLU A 46 0.74 9.00 25.11
C GLU A 46 2.12 9.39 24.52
N ASP A 47 2.61 8.61 23.56
CA ASP A 47 3.90 8.80 22.89
C ASP A 47 3.83 9.73 21.65
N GLY A 48 2.72 10.42 21.40
CA GLY A 48 2.62 11.38 20.29
C GLY A 48 2.26 10.79 18.93
N VAL A 49 1.83 9.52 18.87
CA VAL A 49 1.49 8.83 17.62
C VAL A 49 0.01 8.99 17.27
N PHE A 50 -0.30 9.21 15.99
CA PHE A 50 -1.68 9.40 15.53
C PHE A 50 -2.41 8.06 15.48
N VAL A 51 -3.61 8.01 16.05
CA VAL A 51 -4.49 6.84 16.07
C VAL A 51 -5.77 7.15 15.32
N ALA A 52 -6.01 6.42 14.24
CA ALA A 52 -7.20 6.49 13.40
C ALA A 52 -8.08 5.25 13.58
N TYR A 53 -9.40 5.40 13.42
CA TYR A 53 -10.35 4.31 13.47
C TYR A 53 -11.16 4.28 12.17
N THR A 54 -11.29 3.11 11.56
CA THR A 54 -11.87 2.96 10.22
C THR A 54 -13.31 2.44 10.21
N GLY A 55 -13.91 2.32 11.40
CA GLY A 55 -15.29 1.88 11.56
C GLY A 55 -15.49 0.43 11.12
N THR A 56 -16.53 0.19 10.31
CA THR A 56 -16.96 -1.15 9.89
C THR A 56 -15.87 -1.93 9.13
N PHE A 57 -15.11 -1.25 8.28
CA PHE A 57 -14.08 -1.88 7.47
C PHE A 57 -12.73 -1.78 8.18
N THR A 58 -12.36 -2.82 8.92
CA THR A 58 -11.04 -2.96 9.57
C THR A 58 -10.05 -3.78 8.73
N GLY A 59 -10.40 -4.04 7.47
CA GLY A 59 -9.63 -4.83 6.51
C GLY A 59 -10.16 -4.63 5.10
N ARG A 60 -9.58 -5.35 4.14
CA ARG A 60 -9.96 -5.25 2.72
C ARG A 60 -11.39 -5.72 2.47
N ALA A 61 -12.02 -5.14 1.46
CA ALA A 61 -13.34 -5.51 0.93
C ALA A 61 -13.19 -6.20 -0.44
N PRO A 62 -12.70 -7.47 -0.52
CA PRO A 62 -12.38 -8.12 -1.79
C PRO A 62 -13.60 -8.29 -2.71
N ASN A 63 -14.79 -8.46 -2.13
CA ASN A 63 -16.03 -8.56 -2.89
C ASN A 63 -16.49 -7.22 -3.47
N ASP A 64 -15.87 -6.11 -3.08
CA ASP A 64 -16.19 -4.76 -3.53
C ASP A 64 -15.11 -4.17 -4.46
N LYS A 65 -14.08 -4.98 -4.78
CA LYS A 65 -13.07 -4.64 -5.79
C LYS A 65 -13.50 -5.04 -7.19
N PHE A 66 -13.41 -4.11 -8.14
CA PHE A 66 -13.74 -4.36 -9.55
C PHE A 66 -12.70 -3.73 -10.48
N ILE A 67 -12.58 -4.27 -11.69
CA ILE A 67 -11.72 -3.73 -12.76
C ILE A 67 -12.63 -3.45 -13.96
N VAL A 68 -12.44 -2.28 -14.57
CA VAL A 68 -13.16 -1.93 -15.80
C VAL A 68 -12.74 -2.88 -16.92
N ASP A 69 -13.73 -3.55 -17.49
CA ASP A 69 -13.56 -4.40 -18.65
C ASP A 69 -13.68 -3.52 -19.92
N ASP A 70 -12.53 -3.13 -20.45
CA ASP A 70 -12.40 -2.32 -21.65
C ASP A 70 -11.43 -2.98 -22.65
N ALA A 71 -11.39 -2.48 -23.88
CA ALA A 71 -10.53 -3.06 -24.92
C ALA A 71 -9.03 -3.04 -24.60
N GLY A 72 -8.57 -2.14 -23.72
CA GLY A 72 -7.18 -2.05 -23.31
C GLY A 72 -6.78 -3.06 -22.21
N SER A 73 -7.76 -3.54 -21.43
CA SER A 73 -7.56 -4.45 -20.30
C SER A 73 -8.11 -5.87 -20.51
N HIS A 74 -9.11 -6.06 -21.39
CA HIS A 74 -9.87 -7.30 -21.55
C HIS A 74 -9.01 -8.56 -21.66
N ASP A 75 -8.07 -8.56 -22.61
CA ASP A 75 -7.23 -9.74 -22.90
C ASP A 75 -6.05 -9.91 -21.93
N LYS A 76 -5.84 -8.95 -21.03
CA LYS A 76 -4.67 -8.90 -20.13
C LYS A 76 -5.03 -9.19 -18.68
N VAL A 77 -6.29 -8.99 -18.31
CA VAL A 77 -6.78 -9.25 -16.95
C VAL A 77 -7.22 -10.69 -16.83
N TRP A 78 -6.77 -11.36 -15.77
CA TRP A 78 -7.25 -12.70 -15.44
C TRP A 78 -8.60 -12.62 -14.72
N TRP A 79 -9.69 -12.61 -15.48
CA TRP A 79 -11.05 -12.47 -14.97
C TRP A 79 -11.50 -13.64 -14.09
N GLY A 80 -12.25 -13.35 -13.02
CA GLY A 80 -12.80 -14.37 -12.14
C GLY A 80 -13.29 -13.83 -10.81
N LYS A 81 -13.28 -14.66 -9.76
CA LYS A 81 -13.76 -14.27 -8.43
C LYS A 81 -12.94 -13.14 -7.78
N VAL A 82 -11.65 -13.04 -8.14
CA VAL A 82 -10.73 -12.02 -7.62
C VAL A 82 -10.82 -10.73 -8.45
N ASN A 83 -10.75 -10.86 -9.78
CA ASN A 83 -10.84 -9.74 -10.71
C ASN A 83 -12.24 -9.73 -11.34
N LYS A 84 -13.15 -9.01 -10.69
CA LYS A 84 -14.55 -8.87 -11.12
C LYS A 84 -14.65 -7.74 -12.14
N ALA A 85 -15.31 -8.00 -13.27
CA ALA A 85 -15.55 -7.01 -14.30
C ALA A 85 -16.59 -5.97 -13.84
N LEU A 86 -16.42 -4.74 -14.31
CA LEU A 86 -17.37 -3.64 -14.23
C LEU A 86 -17.37 -2.93 -15.59
N SER A 87 -18.54 -2.50 -16.07
CA SER A 87 -18.59 -1.76 -17.34
C SER A 87 -18.02 -0.35 -17.20
N GLU A 88 -17.52 0.21 -18.30
CA GLU A 88 -17.08 1.61 -18.34
C GLU A 88 -18.22 2.58 -18.02
N ALA A 89 -19.46 2.27 -18.44
CA ALA A 89 -20.63 3.07 -18.12
C ALA A 89 -20.89 3.15 -16.60
N GLN A 90 -20.82 2.02 -15.90
CA GLN A 90 -20.96 1.97 -14.44
C GLN A 90 -19.82 2.72 -13.75
N PHE A 91 -18.58 2.54 -14.21
CA PHE A 91 -17.44 3.31 -13.69
C PHE A 91 -17.66 4.82 -13.82
N ASN A 92 -18.14 5.27 -14.98
CA ASN A 92 -18.41 6.68 -15.23
C ASN A 92 -19.53 7.24 -14.35
N GLN A 93 -20.54 6.43 -14.02
CA GLN A 93 -21.58 6.83 -13.07
C GLN A 93 -21.02 7.03 -11.66
N VAL A 94 -20.22 6.07 -11.17
CA VAL A 94 -19.58 6.19 -9.84
C VAL A 94 -18.61 7.37 -9.81
N LEU A 95 -17.83 7.57 -10.87
CA LEU A 95 -16.93 8.72 -11.00
C LEU A 95 -17.71 10.04 -10.94
N ALA A 96 -18.79 10.17 -11.70
CA ALA A 96 -19.60 11.39 -11.72
C ALA A 96 -20.18 11.70 -10.34
N ASP A 97 -20.74 10.68 -9.66
CA ASP A 97 -21.29 10.83 -8.31
C ASP A 97 -20.19 11.16 -7.29
N ALA A 98 -19.01 10.56 -7.40
CA ALA A 98 -17.86 10.86 -6.52
C ALA A 98 -17.38 12.30 -6.70
N LEU A 99 -17.25 12.77 -7.94
CA LEU A 99 -16.85 14.15 -8.22
C LEU A 99 -17.89 15.14 -7.71
N GLN A 100 -19.18 14.85 -7.90
CA GLN A 100 -20.28 15.65 -7.34
C GLN A 100 -20.23 15.66 -5.81
N PHE A 101 -19.99 14.51 -5.19
CA PHE A 101 -19.89 14.39 -3.74
C PHE A 101 -18.75 15.24 -3.16
N LEU A 102 -17.66 15.40 -3.92
CA LEU A 102 -16.49 16.18 -3.53
C LEU A 102 -16.63 17.70 -3.77
N GLU A 103 -17.65 18.16 -4.48
CA GLU A 103 -17.90 19.59 -4.67
C GLU A 103 -18.12 20.28 -3.31
N GLY A 104 -17.55 21.48 -3.14
CA GLY A 104 -17.62 22.25 -1.90
C GLY A 104 -16.81 21.66 -0.74
N ARG A 105 -16.06 20.57 -0.95
CA ARG A 105 -15.21 19.96 0.09
C ARG A 105 -13.76 20.41 -0.04
N GLU A 106 -13.05 20.29 1.08
CA GLU A 106 -11.60 20.42 1.11
C GLU A 106 -10.97 19.06 0.84
N LEU A 107 -9.89 19.05 0.05
CA LEU A 107 -9.22 17.82 -0.35
C LEU A 107 -7.72 17.91 -0.09
N PHE A 108 -7.14 16.77 0.23
CA PHE A 108 -5.69 16.57 0.35
C PHE A 108 -5.19 15.83 -0.88
N VAL A 109 -4.13 16.35 -1.49
CA VAL A 109 -3.52 15.77 -2.68
C VAL A 109 -2.07 15.46 -2.40
N GLN A 110 -1.64 14.22 -2.66
CA GLN A 110 -0.24 13.80 -2.57
C GLN A 110 0.20 13.22 -3.91
N ASP A 111 1.23 13.81 -4.51
CA ASP A 111 1.92 13.28 -5.67
C ASP A 111 3.16 12.52 -5.21
N LEU A 112 3.19 11.22 -5.46
CA LEU A 112 4.14 10.26 -4.89
C LEU A 112 4.65 9.32 -5.98
N LEU A 113 5.62 8.48 -5.64
CA LEU A 113 6.19 7.46 -6.54
C LEU A 113 5.93 6.07 -5.97
N ALA A 114 5.51 5.15 -6.84
CA ALA A 114 5.46 3.73 -6.54
C ALA A 114 6.52 3.00 -7.38
N GLY A 115 7.48 2.35 -6.73
CA GLY A 115 8.67 1.79 -7.38
C GLY A 115 9.93 2.63 -7.15
N ALA A 116 10.92 2.04 -6.50
CA ALA A 116 12.20 2.66 -6.19
C ALA A 116 13.18 2.71 -7.38
N ASN A 117 12.94 1.91 -8.43
CA ASN A 117 13.75 1.95 -9.65
C ASN A 117 13.28 3.07 -10.58
N ALA A 118 14.14 4.04 -10.87
CA ALA A 118 13.76 5.25 -11.62
C ALA A 118 13.30 4.96 -13.06
N ALA A 119 13.77 3.85 -13.65
CA ALA A 119 13.32 3.41 -14.98
C ALA A 119 11.90 2.81 -14.97
N ASP A 120 11.44 2.32 -13.81
CA ASP A 120 10.23 1.51 -13.68
C ASP A 120 9.17 2.08 -12.75
N GLU A 121 9.50 3.16 -12.05
CA GLU A 121 8.63 3.88 -11.12
C GLU A 121 7.34 4.35 -11.79
N LEU A 122 6.31 4.47 -10.97
CA LEU A 122 5.00 4.96 -11.35
C LEU A 122 4.69 6.20 -10.53
N PRO A 123 4.71 7.40 -11.14
CA PRO A 123 4.16 8.60 -10.52
C PRO A 123 2.66 8.42 -10.29
N VAL A 124 2.23 8.58 -9.03
CA VAL A 124 0.84 8.41 -8.59
C VAL A 124 0.34 9.68 -7.90
N ARG A 125 -0.93 10.01 -8.12
CA ARG A 125 -1.64 11.08 -7.41
C ARG A 125 -2.70 10.50 -6.51
N ILE A 126 -2.67 10.81 -5.22
CA ILE A 126 -3.70 10.42 -4.26
C ILE A 126 -4.51 11.66 -3.90
N ILE A 127 -5.81 11.63 -4.14
CA ILE A 127 -6.78 12.68 -3.78
C ILE A 127 -7.71 12.10 -2.72
N THR A 128 -7.80 12.74 -1.55
CA THR A 128 -8.61 12.23 -0.43
C THR A 128 -9.28 13.34 0.37
N GLN A 129 -10.42 13.03 1.00
CA GLN A 129 -11.15 13.94 1.89
C GLN A 129 -10.45 14.17 3.25
N TYR A 130 -9.56 13.24 3.64
CA TYR A 130 -9.00 13.15 5.00
C TYR A 130 -7.50 13.38 5.02
N ALA A 131 -7.03 14.19 5.96
CA ALA A 131 -5.62 14.49 6.15
C ALA A 131 -4.82 13.25 6.57
N TRP A 132 -5.39 12.39 7.42
CA TRP A 132 -4.68 11.19 7.86
C TRP A 132 -4.51 10.14 6.75
N HIS A 133 -5.45 10.05 5.80
CA HIS A 133 -5.26 9.19 4.61
C HIS A 133 -4.19 9.74 3.68
N ALA A 134 -4.04 11.07 3.59
CA ALA A 134 -2.93 11.68 2.87
C ALA A 134 -1.59 11.42 3.58
N LEU A 135 -1.58 11.42 4.92
CA LEU A 135 -0.41 11.02 5.72
C LEU A 135 -0.07 9.55 5.51
N PHE A 136 -1.08 8.67 5.51
CA PHE A 136 -0.90 7.26 5.17
C PHE A 136 -0.26 7.10 3.79
N ALA A 137 -0.80 7.76 2.75
CA ALA A 137 -0.22 7.70 1.41
C ALA A 137 1.24 8.17 1.41
N ARG A 138 1.52 9.30 2.07
CA ARG A 138 2.87 9.86 2.20
C ARG A 138 3.85 8.94 2.95
N ASN A 139 3.35 8.15 3.89
CA ASN A 139 4.13 7.12 4.57
C ASN A 139 4.40 5.94 3.61
N MET A 140 3.37 5.46 2.92
CA MET A 140 3.43 4.21 2.14
C MET A 140 4.17 4.32 0.81
N PHE A 141 4.07 5.44 0.11
CA PHE A 141 4.73 5.62 -1.18
C PHE A 141 6.02 6.43 -1.05
N ILE A 142 6.86 6.37 -2.08
CA ILE A 142 8.13 7.09 -2.12
C ILE A 142 7.86 8.57 -2.35
N ARG A 143 8.47 9.41 -1.54
CA ARG A 143 8.29 10.85 -1.56
C ARG A 143 9.27 11.49 -2.55
N PRO A 144 8.82 12.15 -3.62
CA PRO A 144 9.71 12.80 -4.58
C PRO A 144 10.66 13.81 -3.93
N ASP A 145 10.20 14.52 -2.91
CA ASP A 145 10.98 15.54 -2.19
C ASP A 145 12.20 14.95 -1.48
N ASP A 146 12.10 13.73 -0.93
CA ASP A 146 13.26 13.05 -0.35
C ASP A 146 14.33 12.68 -1.41
N LEU A 147 13.94 12.62 -2.68
CA LEU A 147 14.82 12.36 -3.81
C LEU A 147 15.29 13.65 -4.50
N ASN A 148 15.03 14.83 -3.91
CA ASN A 148 15.25 16.14 -4.52
C ASN A 148 14.55 16.29 -5.88
N ARG A 149 13.38 15.66 -6.06
CA ARG A 149 12.55 15.73 -7.25
C ARG A 149 11.25 16.47 -6.96
N THR A 150 10.78 17.23 -7.94
CA THR A 150 9.42 17.79 -7.95
C THR A 150 8.69 17.23 -9.16
N LEU A 151 7.45 16.79 -8.94
CA LEU A 151 6.58 16.31 -10.01
C LEU A 151 5.75 17.47 -10.57
N ASP A 152 5.74 17.62 -11.89
CA ASP A 152 4.77 18.47 -12.57
C ASP A 152 3.35 17.91 -12.42
N VAL A 153 2.34 18.78 -12.50
CA VAL A 153 0.94 18.38 -12.32
C VAL A 153 0.48 17.31 -13.32
N THR A 154 1.15 17.19 -14.46
CA THR A 154 0.86 16.23 -15.55
C THR A 154 1.66 14.92 -15.48
N GLU A 155 2.63 14.82 -14.57
CA GLU A 155 3.47 13.61 -14.44
C GLU A 155 2.73 12.38 -13.90
N PRO A 156 1.84 12.49 -12.88
CA PRO A 156 1.10 11.35 -12.37
C PRO A 156 0.38 10.55 -13.47
N LYS A 157 0.64 9.23 -13.50
CA LYS A 157 0.07 8.30 -14.49
C LYS A 157 -1.12 7.52 -13.96
N PHE A 158 -1.21 7.38 -12.64
CA PHE A 158 -2.38 6.84 -11.96
C PHE A 158 -2.88 7.82 -10.91
N THR A 159 -4.18 8.06 -10.89
CA THR A 159 -4.84 8.89 -9.87
C THR A 159 -5.81 8.04 -9.05
N VAL A 160 -5.64 8.06 -7.73
CA VAL A 160 -6.60 7.52 -6.77
C VAL A 160 -7.50 8.65 -6.29
N ILE A 161 -8.81 8.50 -6.48
CA ILE A 161 -9.83 9.34 -5.87
C ILE A 161 -10.43 8.54 -4.71
N HIS A 162 -10.06 8.93 -3.49
CA HIS A 162 -10.45 8.29 -2.25
C HIS A 162 -11.53 9.12 -1.54
N VAL A 163 -12.76 8.60 -1.57
CA VAL A 163 -14.00 9.22 -1.08
C VAL A 163 -14.67 8.31 -0.03
N PRO A 164 -14.02 8.07 1.12
CA PRO A 164 -14.43 7.03 2.06
C PRO A 164 -15.84 7.24 2.64
N ASP A 165 -16.32 8.49 2.69
CA ASP A 165 -17.66 8.84 3.20
C ASP A 165 -18.78 8.57 2.18
N MET A 166 -18.45 8.42 0.90
CA MET A 166 -19.44 8.16 -0.13
C MET A 166 -19.71 6.66 -0.21
N GLN A 167 -20.96 6.26 -0.05
CA GLN A 167 -21.40 4.89 -0.34
C GLN A 167 -21.88 4.80 -1.80
N ALA A 168 -21.53 3.71 -2.47
CA ALA A 168 -22.16 3.32 -3.72
C ALA A 168 -23.60 2.88 -3.50
N ASP A 169 -24.42 3.03 -4.54
CA ASP A 169 -25.75 2.44 -4.66
C ASP A 169 -25.61 1.18 -5.53
N PRO A 170 -25.72 -0.04 -4.97
CA PRO A 170 -25.52 -1.28 -5.72
C PRO A 170 -26.41 -1.42 -6.97
N ASP A 171 -27.67 -0.94 -6.89
CA ASP A 171 -28.63 -1.07 -7.99
C ASP A 171 -28.28 -0.11 -9.13
N LYS A 172 -27.81 1.10 -8.79
CA LYS A 172 -27.37 2.11 -9.76
C LYS A 172 -25.99 1.78 -10.33
N HIS A 173 -25.03 1.46 -9.46
CA HIS A 173 -23.60 1.39 -9.78
C HIS A 173 -23.13 -0.01 -10.16
N GLY A 174 -23.93 -1.05 -9.89
CA GLY A 174 -23.53 -2.44 -10.12
C GLY A 174 -22.41 -2.93 -9.20
N THR A 175 -22.28 -2.31 -8.02
CA THR A 175 -21.36 -2.76 -6.97
C THR A 175 -21.99 -3.88 -6.14
N HIS A 176 -21.17 -4.56 -5.33
CA HIS A 176 -21.65 -5.61 -4.43
C HIS A 176 -22.29 -5.02 -3.16
N SER A 177 -21.73 -3.93 -2.64
CA SER A 177 -22.24 -3.19 -1.50
C SER A 177 -22.02 -1.68 -1.68
N GLY A 178 -22.21 -0.90 -0.61
CA GLY A 178 -21.87 0.53 -0.60
C GLY A 178 -20.36 0.80 -0.62
N ALA A 179 -19.53 -0.16 -0.23
CA ALA A 179 -18.09 -0.05 -0.45
C ALA A 179 -17.74 -0.32 -1.92
N PHE A 180 -16.68 0.32 -2.42
CA PHE A 180 -16.17 0.09 -3.76
C PHE A 180 -14.68 0.38 -3.88
N VAL A 181 -14.00 -0.45 -4.68
CA VAL A 181 -12.60 -0.25 -5.11
C VAL A 181 -12.55 -0.53 -6.61
N LEU A 182 -12.68 0.50 -7.43
CA LEU A 182 -12.84 0.39 -8.88
C LEU A 182 -11.56 0.82 -9.59
N LEU A 183 -11.00 -0.06 -10.42
CA LEU A 183 -9.77 0.22 -11.17
C LEU A 183 -10.10 0.35 -12.65
N ASN A 184 -9.84 1.52 -13.23
CA ASN A 184 -9.78 1.71 -14.68
C ASN A 184 -8.31 1.80 -15.11
N LEU A 185 -7.76 0.66 -15.54
CA LEU A 185 -6.35 0.50 -15.87
C LEU A 185 -5.95 1.30 -17.12
N THR A 186 -6.85 1.43 -18.09
CA THR A 186 -6.60 2.14 -19.35
C THR A 186 -6.58 3.66 -19.15
N ARG A 187 -7.47 4.19 -18.30
CA ARG A 187 -7.53 5.63 -17.98
C ARG A 187 -6.57 6.06 -16.88
N GLY A 188 -5.91 5.11 -16.18
CA GLY A 188 -5.06 5.43 -15.05
C GLY A 188 -5.85 5.98 -13.85
N LEU A 189 -7.05 5.45 -13.58
CA LEU A 189 -7.93 5.95 -12.51
C LEU A 189 -8.33 4.84 -11.54
N ILE A 190 -8.37 5.17 -10.26
CA ILE A 190 -8.85 4.31 -9.18
C ILE A 190 -9.86 5.08 -8.35
N LEU A 191 -11.02 4.50 -8.09
CA LEU A 191 -12.05 5.04 -7.20
C LEU A 191 -12.14 4.15 -5.96
N ILE A 192 -12.06 4.75 -4.78
CA ILE A 192 -12.19 4.03 -3.51
C ILE A 192 -13.20 4.78 -2.66
N GLY A 193 -14.25 4.11 -2.18
CA GLY A 193 -15.25 4.71 -1.31
C GLY A 193 -16.03 3.69 -0.51
N GLY A 194 -16.81 4.21 0.44
CA GLY A 194 -17.60 3.44 1.39
C GLY A 194 -16.79 2.67 2.44
N THR A 195 -15.47 2.83 2.43
CA THR A 195 -14.52 2.23 3.37
C THR A 195 -13.44 3.24 3.74
N HIS A 196 -13.12 3.34 5.03
CA HIS A 196 -12.01 4.14 5.53
C HIS A 196 -10.71 3.33 5.66
N TYR A 197 -10.72 2.03 5.32
CA TYR A 197 -9.55 1.17 5.47
C TYR A 197 -8.41 1.61 4.53
N ALA A 198 -7.33 2.13 5.09
CA ALA A 198 -6.27 2.76 4.30
C ALA A 198 -5.53 1.76 3.40
N GLY A 199 -5.54 0.48 3.78
CA GLY A 199 -4.94 -0.61 2.99
C GLY A 199 -5.51 -0.74 1.56
N GLU A 200 -6.71 -0.23 1.27
CA GLU A 200 -7.23 -0.20 -0.11
C GLU A 200 -6.44 0.76 -1.02
N ILE A 201 -5.94 1.87 -0.48
CA ILE A 201 -5.07 2.81 -1.24
C ILE A 201 -3.76 2.08 -1.62
N LYS A 202 -3.10 1.44 -0.66
CA LYS A 202 -1.88 0.64 -0.89
C LYS A 202 -2.12 -0.46 -1.92
N LYS A 203 -3.10 -1.35 -1.65
CA LYS A 203 -3.28 -2.57 -2.45
C LYS A 203 -3.91 -2.33 -3.82
N SER A 204 -4.60 -1.20 -4.04
CA SER A 204 -5.07 -0.81 -5.38
C SER A 204 -3.90 -0.42 -6.28
N ILE A 205 -2.93 0.38 -5.79
CA ILE A 205 -1.70 0.70 -6.52
C ILE A 205 -0.84 -0.56 -6.73
N PHE A 206 -0.71 -1.43 -5.73
CA PHE A 206 -0.03 -2.70 -5.93
C PHE A 206 -0.69 -3.56 -7.02
N SER A 207 -2.03 -3.56 -7.10
CA SER A 207 -2.75 -4.26 -8.17
C SER A 207 -2.43 -3.69 -9.55
N VAL A 208 -2.28 -2.37 -9.66
CA VAL A 208 -1.83 -1.71 -10.89
C VAL A 208 -0.40 -2.13 -11.25
N LEU A 209 0.51 -2.18 -10.28
CA LEU A 209 1.90 -2.59 -10.52
C LEU A 209 2.02 -4.07 -10.92
N ASN A 210 1.20 -4.95 -10.33
CA ASN A 210 1.08 -6.34 -10.75
C ASN A 210 0.56 -6.49 -12.19
N TYR A 211 -0.16 -5.50 -12.70
CA TYR A 211 -0.60 -5.46 -14.10
C TYR A 211 0.48 -4.89 -15.02
N LEU A 212 1.10 -3.77 -14.65
CA LEU A 212 2.04 -3.02 -15.51
C LEU A 212 3.45 -3.62 -15.57
N LEU A 213 3.99 -4.11 -14.45
CA LEU A 213 5.38 -4.58 -14.38
C LEU A 213 5.62 -5.85 -15.20
N PRO A 214 4.78 -6.90 -15.15
CA PRO A 214 5.01 -8.11 -15.95
C PRO A 214 4.97 -7.86 -17.46
N GLN A 215 4.17 -6.89 -17.92
CA GLN A 215 4.14 -6.48 -19.33
C GLN A 215 5.47 -5.84 -19.80
N ARG A 216 6.32 -5.43 -18.85
CA ARG A 216 7.67 -4.89 -19.09
C ARG A 216 8.77 -5.90 -18.77
N GLY A 217 8.43 -7.18 -18.57
CA GLY A 217 9.39 -8.21 -18.20
C GLY A 217 9.85 -8.17 -16.73
N ILE A 218 9.16 -7.41 -15.87
CA ILE A 218 9.54 -7.24 -14.47
C ILE A 218 8.61 -8.09 -13.59
N MET A 219 9.19 -8.95 -12.77
CA MET A 219 8.42 -9.75 -11.82
C MET A 219 7.96 -8.88 -10.65
N SER A 220 6.65 -8.68 -10.52
CA SER A 220 6.06 -8.06 -9.33
C SER A 220 5.81 -9.13 -8.27
N MET A 221 6.19 -8.84 -7.02
CA MET A 221 6.23 -9.80 -5.92
C MET A 221 5.56 -9.23 -4.68
N HIS A 222 4.81 -10.09 -3.99
CA HIS A 222 4.27 -9.83 -2.66
C HIS A 222 5.13 -10.58 -1.63
N ALA A 223 6.21 -9.95 -1.20
CA ALA A 223 7.26 -10.52 -0.37
C ALA A 223 7.97 -9.41 0.42
N SER A 224 8.65 -9.75 1.51
CA SER A 224 9.66 -8.86 2.09
C SER A 224 11.02 -9.13 1.44
N ALA A 225 11.94 -8.16 1.51
CA ALA A 225 13.30 -8.35 1.04
C ALA A 225 14.32 -7.59 1.88
N ASN A 226 15.50 -8.18 2.07
CA ASN A 226 16.63 -7.56 2.76
C ASN A 226 17.96 -7.94 2.11
N VAL A 227 19.02 -7.20 2.42
CA VAL A 227 20.37 -7.41 1.87
C VAL A 227 21.42 -7.47 2.97
N GLY A 228 22.31 -8.44 2.87
CA GLY A 228 23.46 -8.56 3.77
C GLY A 228 24.58 -7.58 3.42
N LYS A 229 25.59 -7.49 4.30
CA LYS A 229 26.74 -6.59 4.11
C LYS A 229 27.54 -6.88 2.83
N GLU A 230 27.53 -8.14 2.38
CA GLU A 230 28.21 -8.60 1.16
C GLU A 230 27.33 -8.46 -0.10
N GLY A 231 26.18 -7.78 0.00
CA GLY A 231 25.24 -7.59 -1.12
C GLY A 231 24.39 -8.82 -1.43
N ASP A 232 24.39 -9.85 -0.58
CA ASP A 232 23.55 -11.03 -0.74
C ASP A 232 22.09 -10.70 -0.42
N VAL A 233 21.23 -10.66 -1.43
CA VAL A 233 19.80 -10.34 -1.29
C VAL A 233 19.00 -11.59 -0.95
N ALA A 234 18.07 -11.46 -0.02
CA ALA A 234 17.09 -12.48 0.32
C ALA A 234 15.66 -11.93 0.14
N ILE A 235 14.80 -12.71 -0.52
CA ILE A 235 13.37 -12.43 -0.67
C ILE A 235 12.60 -13.43 0.19
N LEU A 236 11.59 -12.97 0.93
CA LEU A 236 10.76 -13.78 1.80
C LEU A 236 9.29 -13.68 1.38
N PHE A 237 8.80 -14.70 0.68
CA PHE A 237 7.38 -14.88 0.37
C PHE A 237 6.63 -15.46 1.57
N GLY A 238 5.34 -15.15 1.69
CA GLY A 238 4.48 -15.71 2.73
C GLY A 238 3.19 -14.93 2.89
N LEU A 239 2.17 -15.54 3.49
CA LEU A 239 0.93 -14.85 3.80
C LEU A 239 1.10 -13.93 5.02
N SER A 240 0.07 -13.14 5.33
CA SER A 240 0.06 -12.35 6.58
C SER A 240 0.17 -13.30 7.78
N GLY A 241 1.03 -12.98 8.75
CA GLY A 241 1.20 -13.78 9.96
C GLY A 241 2.15 -14.98 9.83
N THR A 242 2.80 -15.20 8.68
CA THR A 242 3.78 -16.29 8.51
C THR A 242 5.22 -15.91 8.91
N GLY A 243 5.41 -14.77 9.60
CA GLY A 243 6.72 -14.29 10.05
C GLY A 243 7.56 -13.53 9.02
N LYS A 244 7.01 -13.10 7.88
CA LYS A 244 7.73 -12.31 6.85
C LYS A 244 8.43 -11.09 7.45
N THR A 245 7.67 -10.26 8.17
CA THR A 245 8.14 -8.98 8.71
C THR A 245 9.21 -9.22 9.78
N THR A 246 8.93 -10.12 10.73
CA THR A 246 9.84 -10.54 11.79
C THR A 246 11.17 -11.05 11.23
N LEU A 247 11.15 -11.95 10.24
CA LEU A 247 12.38 -12.53 9.65
C LEU A 247 13.12 -11.57 8.71
N SER A 248 12.41 -10.62 8.10
CA SER A 248 13.06 -9.60 7.27
C SER A 248 13.76 -8.51 8.06
N ALA A 249 13.29 -8.26 9.29
CA ALA A 249 13.81 -7.26 10.22
C ALA A 249 15.04 -7.77 11.02
N ASP A 250 15.98 -8.42 10.33
CA ASP A 250 17.25 -8.88 10.91
C ASP A 250 18.19 -7.68 11.13
N PRO A 251 18.68 -7.42 12.35
CA PRO A 251 19.58 -6.28 12.62
C PRO A 251 20.91 -6.34 11.86
N ASN A 252 21.29 -7.49 11.30
CA ASN A 252 22.51 -7.65 10.51
C ASN A 252 22.31 -7.43 9.00
N ARG A 253 21.06 -7.19 8.57
CA ARG A 253 20.68 -7.06 7.16
C ARG A 253 19.89 -5.78 6.95
N ALA A 254 20.19 -5.04 5.89
CA ALA A 254 19.46 -3.83 5.56
C ALA A 254 18.12 -4.19 4.92
N LEU A 255 17.01 -3.70 5.47
CA LEU A 255 15.68 -3.89 4.91
C LEU A 255 15.56 -3.16 3.57
N ILE A 256 15.14 -3.85 2.51
CA ILE A 256 14.80 -3.24 1.22
C ILE A 256 13.33 -2.79 1.25
N GLY A 257 12.44 -3.66 1.74
CA GLY A 257 11.00 -3.40 1.93
C GLY A 257 10.31 -4.59 2.61
N ASP A 258 9.12 -4.37 3.18
CA ASP A 258 8.41 -5.36 3.99
C ASP A 258 7.33 -6.17 3.27
N ASP A 259 6.87 -5.74 2.08
CA ASP A 259 5.67 -6.34 1.48
C ASP A 259 5.63 -6.40 -0.06
N GLU A 260 6.13 -5.39 -0.78
CA GLU A 260 5.92 -5.28 -2.24
C GLU A 260 7.22 -4.92 -2.99
N HIS A 261 7.63 -5.78 -3.94
CA HIS A 261 8.88 -5.59 -4.70
C HIS A 261 8.71 -5.84 -6.20
N GLY A 262 9.54 -5.20 -7.00
CA GLY A 262 9.83 -5.58 -8.37
C GLY A 262 11.19 -6.27 -8.46
N TRP A 263 11.32 -7.23 -9.37
CA TRP A 263 12.60 -7.83 -9.76
C TRP A 263 12.78 -7.66 -11.28
N SER A 264 13.72 -6.79 -11.65
CA SER A 264 14.12 -6.48 -13.02
C SER A 264 15.52 -7.01 -13.34
N ASP A 265 16.01 -6.74 -14.54
CA ASP A 265 17.37 -7.07 -15.00
C ASP A 265 18.47 -6.42 -14.15
N THR A 266 18.15 -5.40 -13.34
CA THR A 266 19.12 -4.73 -12.47
C THR A 266 19.07 -5.20 -11.00
N GLY A 267 18.11 -6.05 -10.64
CA GLY A 267 17.94 -6.55 -9.28
C GLY A 267 16.55 -6.28 -8.68
N VAL A 268 16.51 -6.28 -7.35
CA VAL A 268 15.27 -6.13 -6.56
C VAL A 268 15.09 -4.68 -6.12
N PHE A 269 13.87 -4.17 -6.25
CA PHE A 269 13.51 -2.83 -5.78
C PHE A 269 12.17 -2.83 -5.07
N ASN A 270 12.07 -2.02 -4.02
CA ASN A 270 10.84 -1.81 -3.27
C ASN A 270 9.83 -1.02 -4.12
N LEU A 271 8.56 -1.39 -4.06
CA LEU A 271 7.47 -0.63 -4.69
C LEU A 271 6.96 0.49 -3.79
N GLU A 272 7.35 0.48 -2.52
CA GLU A 272 6.86 1.35 -1.46
C GLU A 272 7.97 2.25 -0.89
N GLY A 273 7.56 3.29 -0.17
CA GLY A 273 8.43 4.19 0.63
C GLY A 273 8.21 4.06 2.13
N GLY A 274 7.43 3.07 2.56
CA GLY A 274 7.03 2.81 3.94
C GLY A 274 6.71 1.36 4.20
N CYS A 275 6.27 1.10 5.42
CA CYS A 275 5.79 -0.20 5.87
C CYS A 275 4.38 -0.07 6.43
N TYR A 276 3.61 -1.15 6.35
CA TYR A 276 2.25 -1.23 6.90
C TYR A 276 2.10 -2.48 7.78
N ALA A 277 2.77 -2.45 8.92
CA ALA A 277 2.93 -3.61 9.80
C ALA A 277 1.63 -3.94 10.54
N LYS A 278 1.42 -5.22 10.84
CA LYS A 278 0.44 -5.63 11.87
C LYS A 278 1.05 -5.36 13.24
N VAL A 279 0.25 -4.87 14.19
CA VAL A 279 0.75 -4.50 15.52
C VAL A 279 -0.02 -5.16 16.67
N ILE A 280 -0.95 -6.08 16.38
CA ILE A 280 -1.59 -6.90 17.41
C ILE A 280 -0.55 -7.81 18.06
N ASN A 281 -0.53 -7.84 19.40
CA ASN A 281 0.43 -8.56 20.23
C ASN A 281 1.90 -8.19 19.95
N LEU A 282 2.16 -6.98 19.45
CA LEU A 282 3.51 -6.51 19.18
C LEU A 282 4.25 -6.23 20.49
N SER A 283 5.41 -6.86 20.67
CA SER A 283 6.23 -6.72 21.87
C SER A 283 7.59 -6.06 21.56
N PRO A 284 8.12 -5.22 22.47
CA PRO A 284 9.44 -4.61 22.30
C PRO A 284 10.58 -5.64 22.36
N GLU A 285 10.37 -6.80 22.98
CA GLU A 285 11.34 -7.88 23.04
C GLU A 285 11.44 -8.66 21.72
N GLN A 286 10.29 -8.92 21.08
CA GLN A 286 10.22 -9.72 19.86
C GLN A 286 10.54 -8.89 18.61
N GLU A 287 10.00 -7.68 18.52
CA GLU A 287 10.09 -6.83 17.32
C GLU A 287 10.44 -5.37 17.69
N PRO A 288 11.61 -5.12 18.33
CA PRO A 288 11.97 -3.81 18.91
C PRO A 288 11.90 -2.66 17.90
N MET A 289 12.36 -2.88 16.67
CA MET A 289 12.37 -1.84 15.63
C MET A 289 10.96 -1.43 15.22
N ILE A 290 10.05 -2.40 15.08
CA ILE A 290 8.66 -2.14 14.69
C ILE A 290 7.91 -1.56 15.88
N TYR A 291 8.13 -2.08 17.09
CA TYR A 291 7.54 -1.54 18.32
C TYR A 291 7.87 -0.06 18.49
N LYS A 292 9.12 0.35 18.21
CA LYS A 292 9.52 1.75 18.33
C LYS A 292 8.71 2.70 17.42
N THR A 293 8.23 2.22 16.28
CA THR A 293 7.38 3.03 15.38
C THR A 293 6.05 3.41 16.01
N THR A 294 5.53 2.61 16.96
CA THR A 294 4.31 2.92 17.73
C THR A 294 4.47 4.07 18.72
N GLN A 295 5.71 4.56 18.86
CA GLN A 295 6.12 5.67 19.72
C GLN A 295 6.84 6.78 18.95
N THR A 296 6.71 6.78 17.61
CA THR A 296 7.45 7.69 16.73
C THR A 296 6.49 8.56 15.95
N PHE A 297 6.71 9.87 16.02
CA PHE A 297 5.95 10.85 15.27
C PHE A 297 5.96 10.58 13.77
N GLY A 298 4.82 10.81 13.11
CA GLY A 298 4.63 10.53 11.68
C GLY A 298 4.06 9.13 11.42
N THR A 299 4.08 8.22 12.40
CA THR A 299 3.36 6.95 12.32
C THR A 299 1.86 7.16 12.45
N VAL A 300 1.08 6.37 11.70
CA VAL A 300 -0.37 6.23 11.85
C VAL A 300 -0.69 4.84 12.36
N LEU A 301 -1.30 4.75 13.53
CA LEU A 301 -1.86 3.52 14.09
C LEU A 301 -3.32 3.42 13.70
N GLU A 302 -3.70 2.32 13.06
CA GLU A 302 -5.05 2.10 12.56
C GLU A 302 -5.72 1.03 13.43
N ASN A 303 -6.86 1.40 14.03
CA ASN A 303 -7.72 0.56 14.86
C ASN A 303 -7.07 -0.02 16.13
N VAL A 304 -5.91 0.50 16.55
CA VAL A 304 -5.29 0.14 17.83
C VAL A 304 -6.13 0.65 18.99
N VAL A 305 -6.44 -0.22 19.95
CA VAL A 305 -7.18 0.17 21.15
C VAL A 305 -6.31 1.09 22.00
N MET A 306 -6.92 2.16 22.50
CA MET A 306 -6.23 3.16 23.32
C MET A 306 -7.12 3.60 24.47
N ASP A 307 -6.56 3.64 25.67
CA ASP A 307 -7.23 4.21 26.83
C ASP A 307 -7.50 5.70 26.61
N GLN A 308 -8.75 6.11 26.82
CA GLN A 308 -9.17 7.45 26.41
C GLN A 308 -8.68 8.56 27.34
N ALA A 309 -8.38 8.24 28.60
CA ALA A 309 -7.92 9.20 29.60
C ALA A 309 -6.39 9.36 29.58
N THR A 310 -5.67 8.24 29.63
CA THR A 310 -4.20 8.18 29.68
C THR A 310 -3.53 8.19 28.31
N ARG A 311 -4.28 7.89 27.24
CA ARG A 311 -3.76 7.73 25.87
C ARG A 311 -2.80 6.56 25.68
N LYS A 312 -2.71 5.65 26.64
CA LYS A 312 -1.90 4.43 26.52
C LYS A 312 -2.50 3.47 25.50
N LEU A 313 -1.64 2.98 24.62
CA LEU A 313 -2.00 1.96 23.63
C LEU A 313 -2.14 0.60 24.34
N ASN A 314 -3.11 -0.19 23.89
CA ASN A 314 -3.22 -1.60 24.23
C ASN A 314 -3.04 -2.42 22.96
N LEU A 315 -1.83 -2.92 22.74
CA LEU A 315 -1.47 -3.68 21.54
C LEU A 315 -1.97 -5.13 21.59
N ASP A 316 -2.37 -5.62 22.75
CA ASP A 316 -2.89 -6.98 22.95
C ASP A 316 -4.42 -7.07 22.79
N ASP A 317 -5.09 -5.92 22.63
CA ASP A 317 -6.54 -5.84 22.56
C ASP A 317 -7.04 -5.83 21.12
N ASN A 318 -7.73 -6.92 20.77
CA ASN A 318 -8.34 -7.17 19.47
C ASN A 318 -9.84 -6.84 19.42
N SER A 319 -10.41 -6.18 20.43
CA SER A 319 -11.86 -5.93 20.54
C SER A 319 -12.44 -5.15 19.37
N ILE A 320 -11.61 -4.34 18.69
CA ILE A 320 -11.95 -3.72 17.40
C ILE A 320 -11.63 -4.66 16.25
N THR A 321 -10.40 -5.18 16.20
CA THR A 321 -9.95 -6.09 15.14
C THR A 321 -8.62 -6.78 15.48
N GLU A 322 -8.40 -7.97 14.93
CA GLU A 322 -7.08 -8.65 14.84
C GLU A 322 -6.16 -8.04 13.76
N ASN A 323 -6.67 -7.09 13.00
CA ASN A 323 -5.96 -6.42 11.91
C ASN A 323 -5.57 -4.99 12.30
N THR A 324 -5.13 -4.76 13.53
CA THR A 324 -4.54 -3.48 13.93
C THR A 324 -3.24 -3.26 13.15
N ARG A 325 -3.03 -2.03 12.67
CA ARG A 325 -1.91 -1.71 11.78
C ARG A 325 -1.11 -0.49 12.22
N ALA A 326 0.15 -0.43 11.81
CA ALA A 326 0.97 0.77 11.86
C ALA A 326 1.50 1.10 10.46
N SER A 327 1.21 2.30 9.97
CA SER A 327 1.78 2.86 8.75
C SER A 327 2.86 3.88 9.11
N TYR A 328 4.07 3.67 8.63
CA TYR A 328 5.21 4.55 8.88
C TYR A 328 6.17 4.57 7.68
N PRO A 329 6.88 5.68 7.44
CA PRO A 329 7.88 5.73 6.39
C PRO A 329 9.05 4.80 6.74
N ILE A 330 9.64 4.15 5.73
CA ILE A 330 10.65 3.11 5.95
C ILE A 330 11.92 3.66 6.60
N THR A 331 12.14 4.98 6.47
CA THR A 331 13.23 5.73 7.12
C THR A 331 13.16 5.70 8.65
N GLN A 332 12.05 5.28 9.25
CA GLN A 332 11.98 5.02 10.70
C GLN A 332 12.62 3.70 11.11
N ILE A 333 12.88 2.78 10.18
CA ILE A 333 13.58 1.52 10.46
C ILE A 333 15.09 1.75 10.34
N PRO A 334 15.88 1.63 11.43
CA PRO A 334 17.32 1.86 11.37
C PRO A 334 18.00 0.92 10.38
N GLY A 335 18.83 1.48 9.49
CA GLY A 335 19.59 0.72 8.50
C GLY A 335 18.79 0.23 7.29
N ALA A 336 17.50 0.57 7.18
CA ALA A 336 16.73 0.29 5.97
C ALA A 336 17.26 1.12 4.78
N LEU A 337 17.12 0.56 3.57
CA LEU A 337 17.48 1.25 2.33
C LEU A 337 16.35 2.16 1.87
N TYR A 338 16.69 3.40 1.51
CA TYR A 338 15.73 4.34 0.95
C TYR A 338 16.40 5.25 -0.09
N PRO A 339 15.94 5.25 -1.37
CA PRO A 339 14.94 4.36 -1.94
C PRO A 339 15.42 2.89 -1.97
N GLY A 340 14.55 1.94 -1.62
CA GLY A 340 14.94 0.55 -1.38
C GLY A 340 15.30 -0.21 -2.66
N LYS A 341 16.59 -0.45 -2.90
CA LYS A 341 17.12 -1.18 -4.07
C LYS A 341 18.34 -2.00 -3.72
N ALA A 342 18.48 -3.17 -4.34
CA ALA A 342 19.67 -4.02 -4.23
C ALA A 342 19.84 -4.88 -5.50
N GLY A 343 20.91 -5.68 -5.54
CA GLY A 343 21.18 -6.61 -6.64
C GLY A 343 20.21 -7.79 -6.71
N HIS A 344 20.57 -8.82 -7.48
CA HIS A 344 19.75 -10.01 -7.63
C HIS A 344 19.67 -10.86 -6.34
N PRO A 345 18.52 -11.51 -6.08
CA PRO A 345 18.36 -12.40 -4.94
C PRO A 345 19.28 -13.62 -5.05
N LYS A 346 20.08 -13.87 -4.00
CA LYS A 346 20.80 -15.14 -3.82
C LYS A 346 19.95 -16.17 -3.06
N HIS A 347 18.96 -15.69 -2.32
CA HIS A 347 18.09 -16.50 -1.48
C HIS A 347 16.62 -16.14 -1.72
N ILE A 348 15.79 -17.16 -1.93
CA ILE A 348 14.34 -17.03 -2.00
C ILE A 348 13.75 -17.94 -0.93
N ILE A 349 13.14 -17.34 0.07
CA ILE A 349 12.56 -18.03 1.21
C ILE A 349 11.05 -17.96 1.02
N MET A 350 10.37 -19.09 1.14
CA MET A 350 8.92 -19.09 1.09
C MET A 350 8.44 -19.65 2.43
N LEU A 351 7.67 -18.82 3.14
CA LEU A 351 7.24 -19.05 4.51
C LEU A 351 5.82 -19.62 4.53
N THR A 352 5.62 -20.65 5.34
CA THR A 352 4.33 -21.29 5.56
C THR A 352 4.08 -21.54 7.04
N CYS A 353 2.83 -21.37 7.46
CA CYS A 353 2.39 -21.81 8.77
C CYS A 353 1.61 -23.12 8.57
N ASP A 354 2.31 -24.25 8.67
CA ASP A 354 1.70 -25.56 8.47
C ASP A 354 0.98 -26.02 9.74
N ALA A 355 -0.32 -25.75 9.80
CA ALA A 355 -1.18 -26.18 10.89
C ALA A 355 -1.31 -27.71 11.00
N PHE A 356 -0.94 -28.48 9.98
CA PHE A 356 -0.99 -29.94 10.01
C PHE A 356 0.29 -30.57 10.59
N GLY A 357 1.37 -29.81 10.72
CA GLY A 357 2.65 -30.29 11.25
C GLY A 357 3.29 -31.39 10.40
N VAL A 358 3.03 -31.40 9.10
CA VAL A 358 3.55 -32.38 8.13
C VAL A 358 4.87 -31.91 7.53
N LEU A 359 4.99 -30.62 7.25
CA LEU A 359 6.16 -30.06 6.61
C LEU A 359 7.35 -30.05 7.57
N PRO A 360 8.56 -30.40 7.09
CA PRO A 360 9.77 -30.22 7.88
C PRO A 360 10.00 -28.72 8.14
N PRO A 361 10.75 -28.35 9.20
CA PRO A 361 11.05 -26.95 9.51
C PRO A 361 11.72 -26.19 8.37
N ILE A 362 12.46 -26.89 7.51
CA ILE A 362 13.17 -26.33 6.36
C ILE A 362 13.34 -27.40 5.27
N SER A 363 13.27 -27.02 4.00
CA SER A 363 13.65 -27.88 2.87
C SER A 363 14.17 -27.07 1.71
N LYS A 364 15.23 -27.55 1.07
CA LYS A 364 15.73 -26.99 -0.19
C LYS A 364 14.87 -27.50 -1.35
N LEU A 365 14.35 -26.56 -2.14
CA LEU A 365 13.53 -26.87 -3.31
C LEU A 365 14.37 -26.94 -4.58
N THR A 366 13.96 -27.83 -5.48
CA THR A 366 14.29 -27.77 -6.91
C THR A 366 13.51 -26.63 -7.58
N THR A 367 13.91 -26.23 -8.78
CA THR A 367 13.23 -25.19 -9.57
C THR A 367 11.76 -25.56 -9.82
N GLU A 368 11.49 -26.81 -10.19
CA GLU A 368 10.15 -27.31 -10.45
C GLU A 368 9.29 -27.28 -9.18
N GLN A 369 9.88 -27.62 -8.03
CA GLN A 369 9.20 -27.52 -6.74
C GLN A 369 8.91 -26.07 -6.35
N ALA A 370 9.83 -25.14 -6.60
CA ALA A 370 9.62 -23.71 -6.36
C ALA A 370 8.48 -23.15 -7.25
N MET A 371 8.43 -23.56 -8.52
CA MET A 371 7.35 -23.20 -9.44
C MET A 371 6.02 -23.85 -9.07
N TYR A 372 6.00 -25.11 -8.63
CA TYR A 372 4.78 -25.81 -8.22
C TYR A 372 4.16 -25.20 -6.95
N THR A 373 5.02 -24.75 -6.04
CA THR A 373 4.62 -24.21 -4.74
C THR A 373 4.20 -22.74 -4.81
N SER A 374 4.76 -21.95 -5.73
CA SER A 374 4.43 -20.52 -5.87
C SER A 374 2.93 -20.22 -6.13
N PRO A 375 2.19 -20.95 -7.00
CA PRO A 375 0.74 -20.79 -7.17
C PRO A 375 -0.07 -21.38 -6.00
N CYS A 376 0.47 -22.39 -5.32
CA CYS A 376 -0.16 -23.07 -4.20
C CYS A 376 -0.02 -22.21 -2.93
N HIS A 377 -1.01 -21.32 -2.73
CA HIS A 377 -1.18 -20.43 -1.57
C HIS A 377 -1.23 -21.12 -0.17
N LYS A 378 -0.82 -22.38 -0.06
CA LYS A 378 -0.94 -23.22 1.14
C LYS A 378 0.33 -24.00 1.50
N ILE A 379 1.39 -24.02 0.70
CA ILE A 379 2.57 -24.87 0.98
C ILE A 379 3.81 -24.22 0.40
N VAL A 380 4.77 -23.72 1.20
CA VAL A 380 6.12 -23.50 0.67
C VAL A 380 7.27 -23.39 1.68
N PHE A 381 8.51 -23.64 1.19
CA PHE A 381 9.78 -23.96 1.85
C PHE A 381 10.94 -22.96 1.53
N LEU A 382 12.14 -23.18 2.10
CA LEU A 382 13.32 -22.29 1.99
C LEU A 382 14.30 -22.69 0.86
N ILE A 383 14.55 -21.82 -0.12
CA ILE A 383 15.56 -22.07 -1.17
C ILE A 383 16.94 -21.60 -0.69
N ARG A 384 17.91 -22.52 -0.68
CA ARG A 384 19.33 -22.19 -0.62
C ARG A 384 19.97 -22.56 -1.97
N GLU A 385 20.24 -21.52 -2.76
CA GLU A 385 20.89 -21.48 -4.09
C GLU A 385 20.02 -21.92 -5.29
N ILE A 386 19.71 -20.94 -6.14
CA ILE A 386 19.47 -21.13 -7.57
C ILE A 386 20.74 -20.64 -8.26
N TRP A 387 21.43 -21.53 -8.98
CA TRP A 387 22.37 -21.10 -10.01
C TRP A 387 21.53 -20.77 -11.24
N LEU A 388 21.34 -19.48 -11.51
CA LEU A 388 20.85 -19.02 -12.82
C LEU A 388 22.07 -18.93 -13.72
N ASP A 389 22.54 -20.09 -14.20
CA ASP A 389 23.42 -20.13 -15.36
C ASP A 389 22.53 -20.18 -16.61
N ASP A 390 22.77 -19.20 -17.49
CA ASP A 390 22.34 -19.05 -18.89
C ASP A 390 20.85 -19.16 -19.22
N TRP A 391 20.18 -18.01 -19.41
CA TRP A 391 19.26 -17.72 -20.53
C TRP A 391 19.21 -16.22 -20.84
#